data_AF-A0A9D8G8H0-F1
#
_entry.id   AF-A0A9D8G8H0-F1
#
_cell.length_a   1.000
_cell.length_b   1.000
_cell.length_c   1.000
_cell.angle_alpha   90.00
_cell.angle_beta   90.00
_cell.angle_gamma   90.00
#
_symmetry.space_group_name_H-M   'P 1'
#
loop_
_entity.id
_entity.type
_entity.pdbx_description
1 polymer ?
#
loop_
_entity_poly.entity_id
_entity_poly.type
_entity_poly.pdbx_seq_one_letter_code
_entity_poly.pdbx_strand_id
1 'polypeptide(L)' 'MTTKDLIEAEINGLTEEELEKVYRMVKGLSPSKRKTSKPSLMARLRNIRIDAPQDFAANFDRPLELFSER' A
#
# COMPACT_ATOMS: atom_id res chain seq x y z
N MET A 1 8.60 -33.27 -12.70
CA MET A 1 9.59 -32.28 -12.25
C MET A 1 8.85 -31.20 -11.49
N THR A 2 9.28 -30.93 -10.27
CA THR A 2 8.81 -29.77 -9.52
C THR A 2 9.64 -28.56 -9.91
N THR A 3 9.12 -27.36 -9.70
CA THR A 3 9.87 -26.11 -9.90
C THR A 3 11.14 -26.07 -9.04
N LYS A 4 11.13 -26.77 -7.90
CA LYS A 4 12.29 -26.88 -7.01
C LYS A 4 13.43 -27.67 -7.66
N ASP A 5 13.11 -28.77 -8.35
CA ASP A 5 14.11 -29.60 -9.03
C ASP A 5 14.83 -28.83 -10.15
N LEU A 6 14.09 -27.96 -10.86
CA LEU A 6 14.66 -27.09 -11.91
C LEU A 6 15.58 -26.02 -11.32
N ILE A 7 15.20 -25.46 -10.17
CA ILE A 7 16.01 -24.45 -9.47
C ILE A 7 17.31 -25.07 -8.93
N GLU A 8 17.25 -26.28 -8.37
CA GLU A 8 18.44 -26.99 -7.88
C GLU A 8 19.43 -27.31 -9.01
N ALA A 9 18.93 -27.72 -10.19
CA ALA A 9 19.77 -27.96 -11.36
C ALA A 9 20.50 -26.68 -11.83
N GLU A 10 19.81 -25.54 -11.84
CA GLU A 10 20.40 -24.27 -12.27
C GLU A 10 21.41 -23.72 -11.25
N ILE A 11 21.13 -23.87 -9.94
CA ILE A 11 22.01 -23.35 -8.87
C ILE A 11 23.33 -24.13 -8.78
N ASN A 12 23.32 -25.43 -9.06
CA ASN A 12 24.53 -26.26 -8.99
C ASN A 12 25.63 -25.87 -10.01
N GLY A 13 25.27 -25.11 -11.06
CA GLY A 13 26.22 -24.62 -12.05
C GLY A 13 26.81 -23.23 -11.76
N LEU A 14 26.35 -22.56 -10.70
CA LEU A 14 26.70 -21.17 -10.40
C LEU A 14 27.98 -21.07 -9.56
N THR A 15 28.71 -19.95 -9.72
CA THR A 15 29.81 -19.61 -8.80
C THR A 15 29.28 -19.07 -7.47
N GLU A 16 30.15 -18.99 -6.45
CA GLU A 16 29.79 -18.43 -5.14
C GLU A 16 29.27 -16.98 -5.24
N GLU A 17 29.84 -16.15 -6.12
CA GLU A 17 29.37 -14.77 -6.30
C GLU A 17 27.97 -14.69 -6.94
N GLU A 18 27.64 -15.67 -7.78
CA GLU A 18 26.32 -15.79 -8.42
C GLU A 18 25.30 -16.39 -7.44
N LEU A 19 25.71 -17.36 -6.63
CA LEU A 19 24.90 -17.92 -5.54
C LEU A 19 24.50 -16.83 -4.53
N GLU A 20 25.43 -15.95 -4.18
CA GLU A 20 25.19 -14.81 -3.29
C GLU A 20 24.11 -13.86 -3.84
N LYS A 21 24.11 -13.61 -5.16
CA LYS A 21 23.06 -12.82 -5.82
C LYS A 21 21.71 -13.52 -5.78
N VAL A 22 21.67 -14.81 -6.10
CA VAL A 22 20.43 -15.62 -6.05
C VAL A 22 19.87 -15.66 -4.63
N TYR A 23 20.73 -15.86 -3.63
CA TYR A 23 20.35 -15.84 -2.22
C TYR A 23 19.71 -14.51 -1.81
N ARG A 24 20.28 -13.37 -2.23
CA ARG A 24 19.68 -12.05 -1.95
C ARG A 24 18.31 -11.89 -2.59
N MET A 25 18.12 -12.36 -3.82
CA MET A 25 16.82 -12.32 -4.51
C MET A 25 15.77 -13.17 -3.78
N VAL A 26 16.12 -14.40 -3.41
CA VAL A 26 15.23 -15.31 -2.68
C VAL A 26 14.92 -14.78 -1.27
N LYS A 27 15.92 -14.22 -0.58
CA LYS A 27 15.74 -13.55 0.72
C LYS A 27 14.76 -12.37 0.62
N GLY A 28 14.73 -11.68 -0.51
CA GLY A 28 13.74 -10.63 -0.83
C GLY A 28 12.31 -11.15 -1.02
N LEU A 29 12.15 -12.41 -1.42
CA LEU A 29 10.84 -13.06 -1.51
C LEU A 29 10.29 -13.50 -0.14
N SER A 30 11.17 -13.61 0.87
CA SER A 30 10.78 -13.97 2.23
C SER A 30 9.77 -12.97 2.81
N PRO A 31 8.71 -13.45 3.49
CA PRO A 31 7.63 -12.60 3.97
C PRO A 31 8.02 -11.63 5.09
N SER A 32 9.28 -11.62 5.57
CA SER A 32 9.75 -10.75 6.65
C SER A 32 9.60 -9.24 6.38
N LYS A 33 9.27 -8.83 5.15
CA LYS A 33 8.84 -7.46 4.82
C LYS A 33 7.53 -7.36 4.04
N ARG A 34 6.72 -8.42 3.99
CA ARG A 34 5.28 -8.22 3.75
C ARG A 34 4.68 -7.66 5.04
N LYS A 35 5.07 -6.44 5.39
CA LYS A 35 4.28 -5.58 6.27
C LYS A 35 2.97 -5.36 5.54
N THR A 36 2.06 -6.30 5.67
CA THR A 36 0.64 -6.12 5.39
C THR A 36 0.05 -5.22 6.47
N SER A 37 0.65 -4.07 6.71
CA SER A 37 -0.08 -2.96 7.28
C SER A 37 -0.82 -2.36 6.10
N LYS A 38 -1.98 -2.95 5.76
CA LYS A 38 -2.99 -2.17 5.04
C LYS A 38 -3.12 -0.88 5.88
N PRO A 39 -2.92 0.31 5.30
CA PRO A 39 -3.00 1.54 6.08
C PRO A 39 -4.34 1.53 6.81
N SER A 40 -4.30 1.79 8.12
CA SER A 40 -5.51 1.85 8.92
C SER A 40 -6.51 2.82 8.28
N LEU A 41 -7.79 2.63 8.54
CA LEU A 41 -8.83 3.53 8.02
C LEU A 41 -8.47 5.01 8.29
N MET A 42 -7.97 5.31 9.49
CA MET A 42 -7.50 6.64 9.87
C MET A 42 -6.29 7.12 9.05
N ALA A 43 -5.32 6.24 8.75
CA ALA A 43 -4.20 6.59 7.89
C ALA A 43 -4.65 6.91 6.45
N ARG A 44 -5.70 6.26 5.96
CA ARG A 44 -6.31 6.56 4.66
C ARG A 44 -7.09 7.87 4.68
N LEU A 45 -7.91 8.09 5.71
CA LEU A 45 -8.69 9.32 5.88
C LEU A 45 -7.81 10.56 6.01
N ARG A 46 -6.65 10.46 6.68
CA ARG A 46 -5.69 11.56 6.81
C ARG A 46 -5.13 12.06 5.47
N ASN A 47 -5.10 11.22 4.44
CA ASN A 47 -4.61 11.60 3.11
C ASN A 47 -5.69 12.26 2.26
N ILE A 48 -6.95 12.28 2.70
CA ILE A 48 -8.04 12.99 2.02
C ILE A 48 -7.90 14.46 2.39
N ARG A 49 -7.50 15.29 1.41
CA ARG A 49 -7.60 16.74 1.53
C ARG A 49 -9.00 17.15 1.11
N ILE A 50 -9.76 17.70 2.04
CA ILE A 50 -11.05 18.30 1.72
C ILE A 50 -10.72 19.72 1.22
N ASP A 51 -10.85 19.93 -0.08
CA ASP A 51 -10.78 21.26 -0.67
C ASP A 51 -12.11 21.96 -0.41
N ALA A 52 -12.22 22.50 0.80
CA ALA A 52 -13.42 23.16 1.27
C ALA A 52 -13.18 24.68 1.24
N PRO A 53 -14.19 25.48 0.87
CA PRO A 53 -14.15 26.91 1.07
C PRO A 53 -13.78 27.25 2.52
N GLN A 54 -13.13 28.39 2.73
CA GLN A 54 -12.69 28.86 4.05
C GLN A 54 -13.83 28.85 5.11
N ASP A 55 -15.07 28.92 4.65
CA ASP A 55 -16.31 28.96 5.44
C ASP A 55 -17.11 27.65 5.47
N PHE A 56 -16.49 26.50 5.13
CA PHE A 56 -17.18 25.20 5.09
C PHE A 56 -17.84 24.81 6.43
N ALA A 57 -17.27 25.28 7.55
CA ALA A 57 -17.78 25.05 8.89
C ALA A 57 -18.72 26.16 9.41
N ALA A 58 -18.97 27.22 8.65
CA ALA A 58 -19.64 28.42 9.17
C ALA A 58 -21.17 28.37 9.10
N ASN A 59 -21.76 27.37 8.43
CA ASN A 59 -23.22 27.28 8.22
C ASN A 59 -23.84 26.02 8.84
N PHE A 60 -23.36 25.55 10.01
CA PHE A 60 -24.02 24.44 10.71
C PHE A 60 -25.35 24.82 11.35
N ASP A 61 -25.53 26.11 11.70
CA ASP A 61 -26.68 26.59 12.48
C ASP A 61 -27.67 27.44 11.67
N ARG A 62 -27.59 27.45 10.34
CA ARG A 62 -28.57 28.19 9.53
C ARG A 62 -29.72 27.26 9.15
N PRO A 63 -30.92 27.37 9.76
CA PRO A 63 -32.10 26.73 9.19
C PRO A 63 -32.27 27.24 7.76
N LEU A 64 -32.56 26.34 6.82
CA LEU A 64 -32.88 26.62 5.43
C LEU A 64 -34.17 27.45 5.35
N GLU A 65 -34.12 28.73 5.72
CA GLU A 65 -35.16 29.68 5.39
C GLU A 65 -34.86 30.22 4.00
N LEU A 66 -35.46 29.58 2.99
CA LEU A 66 -35.88 30.20 1.73
C LEU A 66 -36.53 29.12 0.84
N PHE A 67 -37.80 28.83 1.12
CA PHE A 67 -38.75 28.57 0.04
C PHE A 67 -39.74 29.72 -0.01
N SER A 68 -39.35 30.71 -0.81
CA SER A 68 -40.16 31.59 -1.65
C SER A 68 -41.46 32.14 -1.06
N GLU A 69 -41.44 33.46 -0.89
CA GLU A 69 -42.52 34.37 -1.24
C GLU A 69 -43.51 33.75 -2.25
N ARG A 70 -44.79 33.76 -1.89
CA ARG A 70 -45.91 33.85 -2.81
C ARG A 70 -46.52 35.23 -2.69
#